data_AF-A0A813INF3-F1
#
_entry.id   AF-A0A813INF3-F1
#
_cell.length_a   1.000
_cell.length_b   1.000
_cell.length_c   1.000
_cell.angle_alpha   90.00
_cell.angle_beta   90.00
_cell.angle_gamma   90.00
#
_symmetry.space_group_name_H-M   'P 1'
#
loop_
_entity.id
_entity.type
_entity.pdbx_description
1 polymer ?
#
loop_
_entity_poly.entity_id
_entity_poly.type
_entity_poly.pdbx_seq_one_letter_code
_entity_poly.pdbx_strand_id
1 'polypeptide(L)'
;EAAVRISCSLTAAEHAAVHVTSSGMGHTFRVYIVASWLSKLVSQAQEEQILSGDEIARNVDYNLGRFNGAWLSARQIAYSSMPESITHMLWILANMINFVLPWEYVSVCRWMTWLPSIFITISFHGIIRISSAMENPFGFDEDDIDLGKMVEHFDEEMCIVMHYAALDDVAGENIYRSLQNSDNLVTSTF
;
A
#
# COMPACT_ATOMS: atom_id res chain seq x y z
N GLU A 1 1.32 -0.15 -21.83
CA GLU A 1 0.48 -1.20 -21.23
C GLU A 1 -0.99 -0.80 -21.26
N ALA A 2 -1.90 -1.77 -21.33
CA ALA A 2 -3.33 -1.54 -21.11
C ALA A 2 -3.57 -1.38 -19.61
N ALA A 3 -4.06 -0.22 -19.17
CA ALA A 3 -4.52 -0.02 -17.80
C ALA A 3 -5.56 -1.10 -17.46
N VAL A 4 -5.22 -2.00 -16.55
CA VAL A 4 -6.15 -3.00 -16.01
C VAL A 4 -7.34 -2.23 -15.46
N ARG A 5 -8.50 -2.36 -16.11
CA ARG A 5 -9.75 -1.81 -15.60
C ARG A 5 -10.15 -2.65 -14.40
N ILE A 6 -9.72 -2.22 -13.21
CA ILE A 6 -10.26 -2.72 -11.95
C ILE A 6 -11.78 -2.47 -12.00
N SER A 7 -12.56 -3.52 -12.19
CA SER A 7 -14.02 -3.42 -12.27
C SER A 7 -14.55 -3.16 -10.88
N CYS A 8 -14.86 -1.91 -10.59
CA CYS A 8 -15.44 -1.53 -9.32
C CYS A 8 -16.88 -2.10 -9.25
N SER A 9 -17.12 -3.05 -8.36
CA SER A 9 -18.44 -3.67 -8.12
C SER A 9 -19.33 -2.76 -7.27
N LEU A 10 -19.60 -1.54 -7.76
CA LEU A 10 -20.55 -0.63 -7.12
C LEU A 10 -21.92 -0.77 -7.77
N THR A 11 -22.98 -0.74 -6.98
CA THR A 11 -24.33 -0.60 -7.51
C THR A 11 -24.48 0.75 -8.21
N ALA A 12 -25.45 0.87 -9.12
CA ALA A 12 -25.67 2.13 -9.85
C ALA A 12 -25.93 3.33 -8.91
N ALA A 13 -26.57 3.08 -7.76
CA ALA A 13 -26.84 4.09 -6.74
C ALA A 13 -25.55 4.52 -6.01
N GLU A 14 -24.70 3.58 -5.62
CA GLU A 14 -23.42 3.88 -4.97
C GLU A 14 -22.45 4.57 -5.93
N HIS A 15 -22.41 4.13 -7.19
CA HIS A 15 -21.62 4.77 -8.23
C HIS A 15 -22.05 6.23 -8.42
N ALA A 16 -23.35 6.52 -8.43
CA ALA A 16 -23.86 7.89 -8.49
C ALA A 16 -23.45 8.71 -7.26
N ALA A 17 -23.53 8.15 -6.06
CA ALA A 17 -23.13 8.83 -4.83
C ALA A 17 -21.60 9.14 -4.77
N VAL A 18 -20.78 8.20 -5.22
CA VAL A 18 -19.32 8.40 -5.36
C VAL A 18 -19.00 9.44 -6.44
N HIS A 19 -19.78 9.48 -7.52
CA HIS A 19 -19.60 10.44 -8.60
C HIS A 19 -20.01 11.87 -8.19
N VAL A 20 -21.08 12.03 -7.40
CA VAL A 20 -21.52 13.34 -6.87
C VAL A 20 -20.44 13.96 -5.97
N THR A 21 -19.66 13.12 -5.29
CA THR A 21 -18.56 13.57 -4.43
C THR A 21 -17.25 13.78 -5.19
N SER A 22 -17.28 13.95 -6.52
CA SER A 22 -16.07 14.20 -7.33
C SER A 22 -15.57 15.65 -7.34
N SER A 23 -16.23 16.60 -6.67
CA SER A 23 -15.83 18.01 -6.67
C SER A 23 -14.59 18.27 -5.79
N GLY A 24 -13.58 18.97 -6.32
CA GLY A 24 -12.45 19.66 -5.64
C GLY A 24 -11.63 18.90 -4.57
N MET A 25 -12.27 18.52 -3.45
CA MET A 25 -11.71 17.68 -2.37
C MET A 25 -12.20 16.22 -2.44
N GLY A 26 -12.88 15.86 -3.52
CA GLY A 26 -13.73 14.69 -3.63
C GLY A 26 -13.09 13.33 -3.39
N HIS A 27 -11.84 13.15 -3.80
CA HIS A 27 -11.14 11.86 -3.68
C HIS A 27 -10.97 11.42 -2.21
N THR A 28 -10.80 12.38 -1.31
CA THR A 28 -10.65 12.12 0.13
C THR A 28 -11.96 11.62 0.72
N PHE A 29 -13.08 12.19 0.28
CA PHE A 29 -14.40 11.85 0.78
C PHE A 29 -14.86 10.44 0.38
N ARG A 30 -14.39 9.91 -0.77
CA ARG A 30 -14.83 8.60 -1.26
C ARG A 30 -14.56 7.46 -0.28
N VAL A 31 -13.36 7.41 0.30
CA VAL A 31 -12.98 6.35 1.24
C VAL A 31 -13.79 6.45 2.53
N TYR A 32 -13.96 7.68 3.06
CA TYR A 32 -14.79 7.91 4.24
C TYR A 32 -16.27 7.59 4.01
N ILE A 33 -16.80 7.83 2.80
CA ILE A 33 -18.18 7.49 2.44
C ILE A 33 -18.38 5.98 2.49
N VAL A 34 -17.49 5.21 1.88
CA VAL A 34 -17.57 3.73 1.90
C VAL A 34 -17.42 3.21 3.33
N ALA A 35 -16.46 3.72 4.11
CA ALA A 35 -16.31 3.34 5.51
C ALA A 35 -17.58 3.67 6.34
N SER A 36 -18.21 4.82 6.09
CA SER A 36 -19.46 5.20 6.74
C SER A 36 -20.62 4.30 6.33
N TRP A 37 -20.70 3.88 5.07
CA TRP A 37 -21.71 2.93 4.61
C TRP A 37 -21.54 1.57 5.29
N LEU A 38 -20.30 1.08 5.43
CA LEU A 38 -20.01 -0.18 6.13
C LEU A 38 -20.41 -0.13 7.61
N SER A 39 -20.02 0.93 8.32
CA SER A 39 -20.39 1.11 9.74
C SER A 39 -21.92 1.22 9.91
N LYS A 40 -22.60 1.93 9.00
CA LYS A 40 -24.08 2.02 9.00
C LYS A 40 -24.74 0.67 8.72
N LEU A 41 -24.22 -0.11 7.78
CA LEU A 41 -24.75 -1.43 7.44
C LEU A 41 -24.65 -2.37 8.64
N VAL A 42 -23.51 -2.36 9.35
CA VAL A 42 -23.34 -3.17 10.57
C VAL A 42 -24.24 -2.71 11.70
N SER A 43 -24.41 -1.39 11.88
CA SER A 43 -25.35 -0.84 12.86
C SER A 43 -26.79 -1.28 12.58
N GLN A 44 -27.23 -1.25 11.31
CA GLN A 44 -28.56 -1.71 10.92
C GLN A 44 -28.73 -3.23 11.11
N ALA A 45 -27.73 -4.02 10.74
CA ALA A 45 -27.76 -5.47 10.96
C ALA A 45 -27.81 -5.85 12.45
N GLN A 46 -27.25 -5.02 13.33
CA GLN A 46 -27.37 -5.16 14.78
C GLN A 46 -28.78 -4.78 15.29
N GLU A 47 -29.37 -3.68 14.79
CA GLU A 47 -30.75 -3.30 15.11
C GLU A 47 -31.76 -4.39 14.71
N GLU A 48 -31.53 -5.03 13.56
CA GLU A 48 -32.34 -6.13 13.03
C GLU A 48 -32.07 -7.49 13.71
N GLN A 49 -31.18 -7.54 14.72
CA GLN A 49 -30.78 -8.74 15.45
C GLN A 49 -30.21 -9.88 14.56
N ILE A 50 -29.72 -9.55 13.37
CA ILE A 50 -29.05 -10.52 12.48
C ILE A 50 -27.69 -10.90 13.09
N LEU A 51 -27.01 -9.92 13.69
CA LEU A 51 -25.72 -10.12 14.36
C LEU A 51 -25.91 -10.35 15.86
N SER A 52 -25.42 -11.48 16.34
CA SER A 52 -25.44 -11.83 17.77
C SER A 52 -24.28 -11.15 18.50
N GLY A 53 -24.53 -10.00 19.12
CA GLY A 53 -23.62 -9.36 20.07
C GLY A 53 -23.01 -8.02 19.65
N ASP A 54 -22.89 -7.11 20.61
CA ASP A 54 -22.34 -5.75 20.44
C ASP A 54 -20.82 -5.74 20.13
N GLU A 55 -20.13 -6.87 20.39
CA GLU A 55 -18.69 -6.99 20.19
C GLU A 55 -18.30 -6.96 18.70
N ILE A 56 -19.15 -7.49 17.81
CA ILE A 56 -18.88 -7.54 16.37
C ILE A 56 -18.90 -6.12 15.79
N ALA A 57 -19.91 -5.32 16.15
CA ALA A 57 -20.02 -3.93 15.69
C ALA A 57 -18.82 -3.09 16.17
N ARG A 58 -18.44 -3.21 17.44
CA ARG A 58 -17.25 -2.53 17.99
C ARG A 58 -15.97 -2.95 17.28
N ASN A 59 -15.80 -4.23 16.96
CA ASN A 59 -14.63 -4.72 16.25
C ASN A 59 -14.58 -4.18 14.82
N VAL A 60 -15.73 -4.13 14.12
CA VAL A 60 -15.80 -3.53 12.78
C VAL A 60 -15.44 -2.05 12.82
N ASP A 61 -16.03 -1.27 13.72
CA ASP A 61 -15.71 0.16 13.83
C ASP A 61 -14.24 0.40 14.19
N TYR A 62 -13.66 -0.43 15.06
CA TYR A 62 -12.24 -0.38 15.39
C TYR A 62 -11.36 -0.66 14.14
N ASN A 63 -11.67 -1.71 13.38
CA ASN A 63 -10.92 -2.06 12.18
C ASN A 63 -11.09 -1.03 11.06
N LEU A 64 -12.29 -0.47 10.87
CA LEU A 64 -12.54 0.64 9.95
C LEU A 64 -11.76 1.90 10.35
N GLY A 65 -11.68 2.19 11.66
CA GLY A 65 -10.84 3.26 12.19
C GLY A 65 -9.36 3.05 11.87
N ARG A 66 -8.85 1.83 12.08
CA ARG A 66 -7.47 1.47 11.71
C ARG A 66 -7.22 1.58 10.21
N PHE A 67 -8.15 1.12 9.38
CA PHE A 67 -8.07 1.25 7.93
C PHE A 67 -8.00 2.71 7.49
N ASN A 68 -8.87 3.57 8.02
CA ASN A 68 -8.85 5.00 7.72
C ASN A 68 -7.53 5.66 8.14
N GLY A 69 -6.97 5.27 9.30
CA GLY A 69 -5.67 5.75 9.76
C GLY A 69 -4.52 5.31 8.84
N ALA A 70 -4.52 4.04 8.43
CA ALA A 70 -3.53 3.51 7.49
C ALA A 70 -3.62 4.19 6.12
N TRP A 71 -4.83 4.37 5.60
CA TRP A 71 -5.08 5.07 4.35
C TRP A 71 -4.60 6.54 4.40
N LEU A 72 -4.90 7.26 5.48
CA LEU A 72 -4.45 8.65 5.65
C LEU A 72 -2.92 8.73 5.68
N SER A 73 -2.26 7.78 6.36
CA SER A 73 -0.81 7.70 6.43
C SER A 73 -0.19 7.41 5.06
N ALA A 74 -0.74 6.45 4.32
CA ALA A 74 -0.32 6.14 2.95
C ALA A 74 -0.50 7.35 2.02
N ARG A 75 -1.62 8.06 2.14
CA ARG A 75 -1.88 9.30 1.41
C ARG A 75 -0.85 10.38 1.75
N GLN A 76 -0.53 10.57 3.02
CA GLN A 76 0.46 11.55 3.43
C GLN A 76 1.82 11.25 2.77
N ILE A 77 2.23 9.97 2.73
CA ILE A 77 3.46 9.55 2.06
C ILE A 77 3.37 9.82 0.55
N ALA A 78 2.28 9.40 -0.11
CA ALA A 78 2.13 9.54 -1.56
C ALA A 78 2.10 11.00 -2.05
N TYR A 79 1.59 11.93 -1.25
CA TYR A 79 1.48 13.35 -1.63
C TYR A 79 2.52 14.25 -0.96
N SER A 80 3.34 13.72 -0.04
CA SER A 80 4.44 14.44 0.58
C SER A 80 5.67 14.35 -0.31
N SER A 81 5.68 15.09 -1.42
CA SER A 81 6.92 15.31 -2.17
C SER A 81 7.92 16.11 -1.33
N MET A 82 9.20 15.77 -1.41
CA MET A 82 10.27 16.58 -0.85
C MET A 82 10.20 17.98 -1.47
N PRO A 83 10.38 19.06 -0.69
CA PRO A 83 10.48 20.40 -1.24
C PRO A 83 11.59 20.47 -2.30
N GLU A 84 11.26 21.01 -3.48
CA GLU A 84 12.16 21.06 -4.64
C GLU A 84 13.53 21.67 -4.29
N SER A 85 13.54 22.64 -3.37
CA SER A 85 14.75 23.29 -2.88
C SER A 85 15.74 22.31 -2.23
N ILE A 86 15.27 21.32 -1.48
CA ILE A 86 16.12 20.32 -0.83
C ILE A 86 16.70 19.37 -1.88
N THR A 87 15.89 18.92 -2.84
CA THR A 87 16.33 18.07 -3.95
C THR A 87 17.43 18.76 -4.76
N HIS A 88 17.26 20.04 -5.10
CA HIS A 88 18.31 20.84 -5.76
C HIS A 88 19.58 20.97 -4.92
N MET A 89 19.47 21.20 -3.61
CA MET A 89 20.63 21.26 -2.71
C MET A 89 21.41 19.94 -2.68
N LEU A 90 20.73 18.79 -2.64
CA LEU A 90 21.37 17.47 -2.67
C LEU A 90 22.11 17.24 -3.99
N TRP A 91 21.51 17.62 -5.11
CA TRP A 91 22.16 17.56 -6.43
C TRP A 91 23.41 18.44 -6.50
N ILE A 92 23.34 19.68 -6.02
CA ILE A 92 24.49 20.59 -5.99
C ILE A 92 25.61 20.01 -5.10
N LEU A 93 25.27 19.50 -3.92
CA LEU A 93 26.23 18.94 -2.98
C LEU A 93 26.95 17.72 -3.58
N ALA A 94 26.23 16.78 -4.17
CA ALA A 94 26.85 15.61 -4.78
C ALA A 94 27.74 15.97 -5.98
N ASN A 95 27.34 16.96 -6.79
CA ASN A 95 28.19 17.44 -7.89
C ASN A 95 29.46 18.14 -7.36
N MET A 96 29.34 18.97 -6.33
CA MET A 96 30.49 19.60 -5.67
C MET A 96 31.46 18.56 -5.11
N ILE A 97 30.95 17.54 -4.41
CA ILE A 97 31.77 16.47 -3.84
C ILE A 97 32.49 15.69 -4.95
N ASN A 98 31.78 15.31 -6.02
CA ASN A 98 32.37 14.59 -7.15
C ASN A 98 33.41 15.43 -7.92
N PHE A 99 33.32 16.76 -7.87
CA PHE A 99 34.29 17.65 -8.49
C PHE A 99 35.53 17.89 -7.61
N VAL A 100 35.35 18.04 -6.30
CA VAL A 100 36.42 18.39 -5.35
C VAL A 100 37.22 17.16 -4.91
N LEU A 101 36.58 16.03 -4.62
CA LEU A 101 37.24 14.82 -4.10
C LEU A 101 38.37 14.29 -5.00
N PRO A 102 38.23 14.23 -6.34
CA PRO A 102 39.33 13.78 -7.19
C PRO A 102 40.61 14.59 -6.97
N TRP A 103 40.50 15.91 -6.75
CA TRP A 103 41.64 16.79 -6.56
C TRP A 103 42.42 16.49 -5.27
N GLU A 104 41.72 16.11 -4.20
CA GLU A 104 42.34 15.68 -2.94
C GLU A 104 43.18 14.41 -3.15
N TYR A 105 42.60 13.42 -3.83
CA TYR A 105 43.23 12.12 -4.06
C TYR A 105 44.36 12.14 -5.10
N VAL A 106 44.52 13.20 -5.90
CA VAL A 106 45.68 13.33 -6.83
C VAL A 106 47.00 13.25 -6.06
N SER A 107 47.07 13.82 -4.86
CA SER A 107 48.30 13.84 -4.06
C SER A 107 48.73 12.46 -3.56
N VAL A 108 47.77 11.58 -3.28
CA VAL A 108 48.00 10.24 -2.71
C VAL A 108 48.10 9.17 -3.81
N CYS A 109 47.15 9.16 -4.76
CA CYS A 109 46.99 8.09 -5.74
C CYS A 109 47.62 8.38 -7.11
N ARG A 110 48.03 9.62 -7.38
CA ARG A 110 48.69 10.07 -8.63
C ARG A 110 47.93 9.63 -9.89
N TRP A 111 48.42 8.59 -10.57
CA TRP A 111 47.85 8.08 -11.82
C TRP A 111 46.67 7.13 -11.61
N MET A 112 46.50 6.59 -10.40
CA MET A 112 45.39 5.71 -10.06
C MET A 112 44.14 6.46 -9.58
N THR A 113 44.15 7.79 -9.51
CA THR A 113 43.05 8.61 -9.00
C THR A 113 41.73 8.42 -9.74
N TRP A 114 41.75 8.01 -11.01
CA TRP A 114 40.53 7.72 -11.77
C TRP A 114 39.68 6.60 -11.14
N LEU A 115 40.33 5.61 -10.53
CA LEU A 115 39.66 4.44 -9.95
C LEU A 115 38.79 4.82 -8.73
N PRO A 116 39.31 5.47 -7.66
CA PRO A 116 38.47 5.93 -6.54
C PRO A 116 37.44 6.96 -6.98
N SER A 117 37.73 7.84 -7.95
CA SER A 117 36.75 8.80 -8.47
C SER A 117 35.53 8.15 -9.11
N ILE A 118 35.72 7.05 -9.85
CA ILE A 118 34.60 6.27 -10.42
C ILE A 118 33.74 5.68 -9.31
N PHE A 119 34.35 5.04 -8.30
CA PHE A 119 33.61 4.46 -7.17
C PHE A 119 32.81 5.52 -6.41
N ILE A 120 33.43 6.65 -6.09
CA ILE A 120 32.78 7.78 -5.41
C ILE A 120 31.59 8.28 -6.25
N THR A 121 31.79 8.48 -7.55
CA THR A 121 30.73 8.97 -8.46
C THR A 121 29.54 8.02 -8.49
N ILE A 122 29.80 6.71 -8.64
CA ILE A 122 28.77 5.67 -8.64
C ILE A 122 28.05 5.63 -7.29
N SER A 123 28.77 5.70 -6.17
CA SER A 123 28.16 5.68 -4.84
C SER A 123 27.25 6.88 -4.61
N PHE A 124 27.71 8.10 -4.85
CA PHE A 124 26.91 9.30 -4.59
C PHE A 124 25.72 9.44 -5.54
N HIS A 125 25.90 9.20 -6.83
CA HIS A 125 24.79 9.24 -7.77
C HIS A 125 23.83 8.07 -7.56
N GLY A 126 24.34 6.90 -7.20
CA GLY A 126 23.53 5.73 -6.83
C GLY A 126 22.64 6.03 -5.63
N ILE A 127 23.19 6.61 -4.56
CA ILE A 127 22.42 7.01 -3.36
C ILE A 127 21.33 8.03 -3.73
N ILE A 128 21.63 9.03 -4.56
CA ILE A 128 20.62 10.01 -5.02
C ILE A 128 19.51 9.32 -5.80
N ARG A 129 19.86 8.42 -6.74
CA ARG A 129 18.89 7.66 -7.54
C ARG A 129 17.98 6.81 -6.66
N ILE A 130 18.56 6.09 -5.70
CA ILE A 130 17.81 5.25 -4.75
C ILE A 130 16.91 6.13 -3.88
N SER A 131 17.41 7.25 -3.37
CA SER A 131 16.61 8.17 -2.54
C SER A 131 15.41 8.73 -3.31
N SER A 132 15.60 9.05 -4.60
CA SER A 132 14.52 9.51 -5.48
C SER A 132 13.50 8.42 -5.78
N ALA A 133 13.92 7.17 -5.95
CA ALA A 133 12.99 6.05 -6.13
C ALA A 133 12.19 5.78 -4.84
N MET A 134 12.84 5.84 -3.67
CA MET A 134 12.19 5.65 -2.38
C MET A 134 11.24 6.80 -1.99
N GLU A 135 11.33 7.96 -2.63
CA GLU A 135 10.49 9.13 -2.33
C GLU A 135 9.02 8.91 -2.72
N ASN A 136 8.76 8.19 -3.81
CA ASN A 136 7.40 7.93 -4.30
C ASN A 136 7.14 6.42 -4.49
N PRO A 137 6.87 5.66 -3.42
CA PRO A 137 6.72 4.20 -3.48
C PRO A 137 5.43 3.72 -4.18
N PHE A 138 4.54 4.63 -4.57
CA PHE A 138 3.27 4.34 -5.23
C PHE A 138 3.24 4.81 -6.69
N GLY A 139 4.42 4.97 -7.30
CA GLY A 139 4.56 5.35 -8.70
C GLY A 139 4.26 4.21 -9.67
N PHE A 140 4.93 4.26 -10.81
CA PHE A 140 4.83 3.27 -11.88
C PHE A 140 6.20 2.68 -12.25
N ASP A 141 7.20 2.85 -11.38
CA ASP A 141 8.54 2.29 -11.56
C ASP A 141 8.55 0.79 -11.22
N GLU A 142 9.54 0.05 -11.72
CA GLU A 142 9.63 -1.41 -11.51
C GLU A 142 9.80 -1.80 -10.03
N ASP A 143 10.40 -0.91 -9.24
CA ASP A 143 10.65 -1.09 -7.80
C ASP A 143 9.50 -0.59 -6.90
N ASP A 144 8.44 -0.04 -7.49
CA ASP A 144 7.29 0.49 -6.76
C ASP A 144 6.33 -0.61 -6.28
N ILE A 145 5.49 -0.25 -5.31
CA ILE A 145 4.45 -1.13 -4.80
C ILE A 145 3.37 -1.31 -5.89
N ASP A 146 3.22 -2.53 -6.39
CA ASP A 146 2.19 -2.88 -7.36
C ASP A 146 0.80 -2.92 -6.72
N LEU A 147 0.14 -1.76 -6.68
CA LEU A 147 -1.22 -1.61 -6.18
C LEU A 147 -2.24 -2.42 -6.99
N GLY A 148 -1.97 -2.70 -8.27
CA GLY A 148 -2.85 -3.49 -9.12
C GLY A 148 -2.92 -4.93 -8.64
N LYS A 149 -1.76 -5.57 -8.47
CA LYS A 149 -1.66 -6.94 -7.93
C LYS A 149 -2.25 -7.05 -6.52
N MET A 150 -2.05 -6.04 -5.68
CA MET A 150 -2.62 -6.03 -4.34
C MET A 150 -4.16 -6.02 -4.37
N VAL A 151 -4.77 -5.26 -5.27
CA VAL A 151 -6.24 -5.21 -5.41
C VAL A 151 -6.77 -6.53 -5.99
N GLU A 152 -6.10 -7.09 -6.99
CA GLU A 152 -6.48 -8.40 -7.55
C GLU A 152 -6.44 -9.49 -6.48
N HIS A 153 -5.36 -9.54 -5.68
CA HIS A 153 -5.24 -10.50 -4.59
C HIS A 153 -6.33 -10.31 -3.53
N PHE A 154 -6.65 -9.07 -3.18
CA PHE A 154 -7.71 -8.75 -2.23
C PHE A 154 -9.10 -9.18 -2.74
N ASP A 155 -9.36 -9.03 -4.04
CA ASP A 155 -10.62 -9.48 -4.66
C ASP A 155 -10.76 -11.01 -4.61
N GLU A 156 -9.67 -11.74 -4.87
CA GLU A 156 -9.60 -13.20 -4.73
C GLU A 156 -9.89 -13.63 -3.28
N GLU A 157 -9.24 -13.02 -2.30
CA GLU A 157 -9.46 -13.31 -0.88
C GLU A 157 -10.92 -13.04 -0.47
N MET A 158 -11.50 -11.92 -0.92
CA MET A 158 -12.88 -11.56 -0.60
C MET A 158 -13.87 -12.55 -1.21
N CYS A 159 -13.66 -12.97 -2.45
CA CYS A 159 -14.46 -13.99 -3.12
C CYS A 159 -14.41 -15.34 -2.38
N ILE A 160 -13.23 -15.73 -1.89
CA ILE A 160 -13.03 -16.95 -1.10
C ILE A 160 -13.81 -16.85 0.23
N VAL A 161 -13.68 -15.74 0.95
CA VAL A 161 -14.40 -15.51 2.22
C VAL A 161 -15.91 -15.54 2.01
N MET A 162 -16.42 -14.91 0.96
CA MET A 162 -17.85 -14.94 0.62
C MET A 162 -18.33 -16.35 0.28
N HIS A 163 -17.54 -17.11 -0.47
CA HIS A 163 -17.86 -18.51 -0.80
C HIS A 163 -17.92 -19.38 0.46
N TYR A 164 -16.97 -19.22 1.38
CA TYR A 164 -16.99 -19.95 2.65
C TYR A 164 -18.13 -19.54 3.56
N ALA A 165 -18.44 -18.24 3.67
CA ALA A 165 -19.59 -17.76 4.44
C ALA A 165 -20.92 -18.33 3.91
N ALA A 166 -21.06 -18.47 2.59
CA ALA A 166 -22.23 -19.10 1.98
C ALA A 166 -22.28 -20.63 2.19
N LEU A 167 -21.14 -21.28 2.39
CA LEU A 167 -21.04 -22.72 2.70
C LEU A 167 -21.25 -23.04 4.19
N ASP A 168 -21.04 -22.07 5.08
CA ASP A 168 -21.23 -22.23 6.54
C ASP A 168 -22.69 -22.58 6.88
N ASP A 169 -23.65 -22.10 6.08
CA ASP A 169 -25.07 -22.48 6.11
C ASP A 169 -25.32 -23.97 5.79
N VAL A 170 -24.33 -24.70 5.23
CA VAL A 170 -24.46 -26.09 4.76
C VAL A 170 -23.43 -27.05 5.39
N ALA A 171 -22.23 -26.61 5.81
CA ALA A 171 -21.15 -27.53 6.22
C ALA A 171 -20.01 -26.94 7.10
N GLY A 172 -20.25 -25.87 7.88
CA GLY A 172 -19.23 -25.15 8.66
C GLY A 172 -18.28 -25.95 9.54
N GLU A 173 -18.80 -26.93 10.30
CA GLU A 173 -18.00 -27.65 11.30
C GLU A 173 -16.95 -28.61 10.73
N ASN A 174 -17.13 -29.11 9.50
CA ASN A 174 -16.28 -30.19 8.97
C ASN A 174 -14.99 -29.68 8.34
N ILE A 175 -14.93 -28.42 7.90
CA ILE A 175 -13.79 -27.88 7.14
C ILE A 175 -12.75 -27.24 8.06
N TYR A 176 -13.16 -26.59 9.15
CA TYR A 176 -12.23 -26.09 10.17
C TYR A 176 -11.36 -27.22 10.77
N ARG A 177 -11.96 -28.40 10.98
CA ARG A 177 -11.23 -29.62 11.38
C ARG A 177 -10.27 -30.14 10.31
N SER A 178 -10.56 -29.92 9.04
CA SER A 178 -9.67 -30.35 7.94
C SER A 178 -8.43 -29.47 7.82
N LEU A 179 -8.58 -28.15 8.03
CA LEU A 179 -7.46 -27.20 8.06
C LEU A 179 -6.58 -27.37 9.30
N GLN A 180 -7.19 -27.60 10.46
CA GLN A 180 -6.44 -27.86 11.70
C GLN A 180 -5.68 -29.20 11.64
N ASN A 181 -6.19 -30.18 10.88
CA ASN A 181 -5.49 -31.44 10.63
C ASN A 181 -4.38 -31.34 9.58
N SER A 182 -4.43 -30.39 8.64
CA SER A 182 -3.32 -30.17 7.69
C SER A 182 -2.08 -29.57 8.36
N ASP A 183 -2.23 -28.74 9.39
CA ASP A 183 -1.10 -28.19 10.15
C ASP A 183 -0.38 -29.27 10.99
N ASN A 184 -1.11 -30.28 11.45
CA ASN A 184 -0.55 -31.43 12.17
C ASN A 184 0.18 -32.42 11.25
N LEU A 185 -0.09 -32.41 9.95
CA LEU A 185 0.61 -33.26 8.98
C LEU A 185 2.00 -32.72 8.65
N VAL A 186 2.16 -31.40 8.58
CA VAL A 186 3.46 -30.75 8.31
C VAL A 186 4.45 -30.90 9.47
N THR A 187 3.97 -31.05 10.70
CA THR A 187 4.81 -31.26 11.90
C THR A 187 5.17 -32.72 12.15
N SER A 188 4.60 -33.68 11.41
CA SER A 188 4.89 -35.13 11.56
C SER A 188 5.95 -35.67 10.60
N THR A 189 6.44 -34.84 9.67
CA THR A 189 7.53 -35.16 8.74
C THR A 189 8.76 -34.31 9.04
N PHE A 190 9.36 -34.52 10.20
CA PHE A 190 10.76 -34.25 10.50
C PHE A 190 11.29 -35.31 11.46
#